data_AF-A0A6C0RGW5-F1
#
_entry.id   AF-A0A6C0RGW5-F1
#
_cell.length_a   1.000
_cell.length_b   1.000
_cell.length_c   1.000
_cell.angle_alpha   90.00
_cell.angle_beta   90.00
_cell.angle_gamma   90.00
#
_symmetry.space_group_name_H-M   'P 1'
#
loop_
_entity.id
_entity.type
_entity.pdbx_description
1 polymer ?
#
loop_
_entity_poly.entity_id
_entity_poly.type
_entity_poly.pdbx_seq_one_letter_code
_entity_poly.pdbx_strand_id
1 'polypeptide(L)' 'MGYFDDLFPDRYEDELKEGKDYYMENGYRVMTESYLTNRGYCCANGCRHCPYWPKAQKGNTKLRKK' A
#
# COMPACT_ATOMS: atom_id res chain seq x y z
N MET A 1 -33.66 17.72 13.45
CA MET A 1 -33.57 16.26 13.67
C MET A 1 -33.80 15.58 12.32
N GLY A 2 -32.74 15.39 11.55
CA GLY A 2 -32.81 14.91 10.16
C GLY A 2 -32.25 13.50 10.06
N TYR A 3 -33.00 12.64 9.38
CA TYR A 3 -32.76 11.24 9.06
C TYR A 3 -31.61 11.08 8.04
N PHE A 4 -30.40 11.51 8.38
CA PHE A 4 -29.27 11.47 7.45
C PHE A 4 -28.00 10.80 8.01
N ASP A 5 -27.93 10.52 9.32
CA ASP A 5 -26.78 9.87 9.96
C ASP A 5 -26.78 8.33 9.87
N ASP A 6 -27.92 7.69 9.59
CA ASP A 6 -28.03 6.22 9.53
C ASP A 6 -27.88 5.62 8.10
N LEU A 7 -27.66 6.45 7.07
CA LEU A 7 -27.58 6.03 5.67
C LEU A 7 -26.18 5.75 5.16
N PHE A 8 -25.14 5.93 5.99
CA PHE A 8 -23.75 5.64 5.62
C PHE A 8 -23.09 4.61 6.54
N PRO A 9 -23.62 3.38 6.65
CA PRO A 9 -22.91 2.30 7.33
C PRO A 9 -21.74 1.73 6.51
N ASP A 10 -21.47 2.25 5.31
CA ASP A 10 -20.51 1.63 4.38
C ASP A 10 -19.09 2.19 4.50
N ARG A 11 -18.37 1.57 5.45
CA ARG A 11 -17.09 0.88 5.20
C ARG A 11 -15.97 1.72 4.59
N TYR A 12 -15.25 2.41 5.48
CA TYR A 12 -13.82 2.56 5.30
C TYR A 12 -13.09 1.55 6.20
N GLU A 13 -13.29 0.27 5.92
CA GLU A 13 -12.31 -0.73 6.33
C GLU A 13 -11.08 -0.51 5.45
N ASP A 14 -10.14 0.30 5.95
CA ASP A 14 -8.76 0.30 5.49
C ASP A 14 -8.21 -1.11 5.75
N GLU A 15 -8.46 -2.04 4.81
CA GLU A 15 -8.10 -3.47 4.85
C GLU A 15 -6.57 -3.71 4.81
N LEU A 16 -5.78 -2.76 5.30
CA LEU A 16 -4.35 -2.92 5.44
C LEU A 16 -4.09 -3.85 6.64
N LYS A 17 -3.67 -5.08 6.35
CA LYS A 17 -3.35 -6.06 7.39
C LYS A 17 -1.92 -5.85 7.87
N GLU A 18 -1.78 -5.56 9.17
CA GLU A 18 -0.48 -5.54 9.84
C GLU A 18 0.20 -6.91 9.68
N GLY A 19 1.48 -6.90 9.31
CA GLY A 19 2.28 -8.08 9.00
C GLY A 19 2.22 -8.52 7.53
N LYS A 20 1.19 -8.15 6.77
CA LYS A 20 1.08 -8.46 5.33
C LYS A 20 1.41 -7.26 4.46
N ASP A 21 0.71 -6.15 4.68
CA ASP A 21 0.79 -4.94 3.87
C ASP A 21 1.77 -3.91 4.46
N TYR A 22 1.83 -3.83 5.78
CA TYR A 22 2.78 -2.99 6.49
C TYR A 22 3.18 -3.60 7.84
N TYR A 23 4.28 -3.13 8.40
CA TYR A 23 4.65 -3.38 9.78
C TYR A 23 5.03 -2.07 10.47
N MET A 24 4.93 -2.02 11.79
CA MET A 24 5.42 -0.90 12.57
C MET A 24 6.90 -1.13 12.92
N GLU A 25 7.75 -0.20 12.52
CA GLU A 25 9.17 -0.18 12.89
C GLU A 25 9.50 1.19 13.47
N ASN A 26 9.98 1.23 14.71
CA ASN A 26 10.36 2.46 15.41
C ASN A 26 9.27 3.55 15.40
N GLY A 27 7.98 3.17 15.48
CA GLY A 27 6.85 4.10 15.43
C GLY A 27 6.47 4.58 14.02
N TYR A 28 7.11 4.07 12.97
CA TYR A 28 6.77 4.36 11.58
C TYR A 28 6.09 3.16 10.91
N ARG A 29 5.08 3.44 10.07
CA ARG A 29 4.44 2.44 9.22
C ARG A 29 5.33 2.15 8.01
N VAL A 30 6.00 1.00 8.01
CA VAL A 30 6.85 0.55 6.89
C VAL A 30 6.05 -0.38 5.99
N MET A 31 5.87 0.02 4.73
CA MET A 31 5.16 -0.78 3.73
C MET A 31 6.03 -1.92 3.22
N THR A 32 5.42 -3.10 3.06
CA THR A 32 6.08 -4.30 2.56
C THR A 32 6.11 -4.33 1.03
N GLU A 33 6.89 -5.26 0.47
CA GLU A 33 6.87 -5.52 -0.97
C GLU A 33 5.49 -5.98 -1.46
N SER A 34 4.73 -6.68 -0.62
CA SER A 34 3.38 -7.19 -0.93
C SER A 34 2.42 -6.04 -1.17
N TYR A 35 2.43 -5.03 -0.29
CA TYR A 35 1.60 -3.84 -0.46
C TYR A 35 1.99 -3.06 -1.71
N LEU A 36 3.30 -2.85 -1.92
CA LEU A 36 3.79 -2.16 -3.10
C LEU A 36 3.44 -2.90 -4.39
N THR A 37 3.39 -4.24 -4.35
CA THR A 37 2.95 -5.08 -5.48
C THR A 37 1.45 -4.95 -5.72
N ASN A 38 0.65 -4.97 -4.65
CA ASN A 38 -0.81 -4.84 -4.73
C ASN A 38 -1.24 -3.46 -5.25
N ARG A 39 -0.48 -2.41 -4.90
CA ARG A 39 -0.64 -1.05 -5.47
C ARG A 39 -0.52 -1.03 -7.00
N GLY A 40 0.24 -1.96 -7.57
CA GLY A 40 0.28 -2.17 -9.02
C GLY A 40 1.10 -1.15 -9.81
N TYR A 41 1.85 -0.23 -9.18
CA TYR A 41 2.78 0.64 -9.91
C TYR A 41 3.95 1.15 -9.05
N CYS A 42 5.08 1.40 -9.70
CA CYS A 42 6.25 2.03 -9.09
C CYS A 42 6.06 3.55 -9.03
N CYS A 43 6.22 4.11 -7.82
CA CYS A 43 6.11 5.54 -7.54
C CYS A 43 7.41 6.35 -7.77
N ALA A 44 8.49 5.71 -8.22
CA ALA A 44 9.82 6.31 -8.39
C ALA A 44 10.50 6.88 -7.12
N ASN A 45 9.97 6.65 -5.92
CA ASN A 45 10.52 7.19 -4.67
C ASN A 45 11.78 6.45 -4.14
N GLY A 46 12.33 5.48 -4.87
CA GLY A 46 13.54 4.76 -4.45
C GLY A 46 13.37 3.90 -3.17
N CYS A 47 12.21 3.25 -3.00
CA CYS A 47 11.93 2.43 -1.81
C CYS A 47 12.95 1.30 -1.61
N ARG A 48 13.32 1.02 -0.35
CA ARG A 48 14.28 -0.05 -0.01
C ARG A 48 13.78 -1.44 -0.40
N HIS A 49 12.52 -1.73 -0.12
CA HIS A 49 11.82 -2.99 -0.46
C HIS A 49 11.03 -2.90 -1.77
N CYS A 50 11.51 -2.14 -2.77
CA CYS A 50 10.80 -2.00 -4.03
C CYS A 50 10.69 -3.36 -4.76
N PRO A 51 9.46 -3.84 -5.05
CA PRO A 51 9.27 -5.09 -5.79
C PRO A 51 9.51 -4.91 -7.28
N TYR A 52 9.66 -3.68 -7.78
CA TYR A 52 9.76 -3.38 -9.20
C TYR A 52 11.21 -3.34 -9.70
N TRP A 53 11.40 -3.76 -10.95
CA TRP A 53 12.67 -3.65 -11.67
C TRP A 53 12.46 -3.09 -13.09
N PRO A 54 13.26 -2.11 -13.55
CA PRO A 54 14.30 -1.39 -12.83
C PRO A 54 13.73 -0.50 -11.69
N LYS A 55 14.56 -0.23 -10.69
CA LYS A 55 14.16 0.58 -9.52
C LYS A 55 13.96 2.05 -9.91
N ALA A 56 13.10 2.74 -9.17
CA ALA A 56 12.84 4.17 -9.30
C ALA A 56 12.30 4.65 -10.67
N GLN A 57 11.63 3.79 -11.43
CA GLN A 57 11.00 4.17 -12.70
C GLN A 57 9.49 4.44 -12.50
N LYS A 58 9.06 5.69 -12.74
CA LYS A 58 7.67 6.11 -12.50
C LYS A 58 6.72 5.36 -13.43
N GLY A 59 5.69 4.72 -12.87
CA GLY A 59 4.70 3.95 -13.63
C GLY A 59 5.17 2.56 -14.05
N ASN A 60 6.31 2.08 -13.54
CA ASN A 60 6.76 0.72 -13.82
C ASN A 60 5.86 -0.32 -13.11
N THR A 61 5.37 -1.28 -13.87
CA THR A 61 4.57 -2.44 -13.42
C THR A 61 5.38 -3.75 -13.41
N LYS A 62 6.64 -3.73 -13.87
CA LYS A 62 7.47 -4.93 -13.96
C LYS A 62 8.00 -5.32 -12.59
N LEU A 63 7.47 -6.41 -12.06
CA LEU A 63 7.93 -7.00 -10.81
C LEU A 63 9.24 -7.75 -11.01
N ARG A 64 10.15 -7.62 -10.04
CA ARG A 64 11.40 -8.36 -9.96
C ARG A 64 11.08 -9.78 -9.50
N LYS A 65 10.79 -10.68 -10.44
CA LYS A 65 10.66 -12.12 -10.12
C LYS A 65 12.00 -12.61 -9.57
N LYS A 66 11.94 -13.21 -8.39
CA LYS A 66 13.08 -13.83 -7.70
C LYS A 66 13.23 -15.27 -8.17
#